data_AF-A0A1V5AW17-F1
#
_entry.id   AF-A0A1V5AW17-F1
#
_cell.length_a   1.000
_cell.length_b   1.000
_cell.length_c   1.000
_cell.angle_alpha   90.00
_cell.angle_beta   90.00
_cell.angle_gamma   90.00
#
_symmetry.space_group_name_H-M   'P 1'
#
loop_
_entity.id
_entity.type
_entity.pdbx_description
1 polymer ?
#
loop_
_entity_poly.entity_id
_entity_poly.type
_entity_poly.pdbx_seq_one_letter_code
_entity_poly.pdbx_strand_id
1 'polypeptide(L)'
;MKGFMDEAYRGKARSRRLETRREDIVFGLEDLADRVGLRPARQDVEALAPDDPSLFARLIASDPGRKHGMIWGYLSSIAAERSAEPLRLPCRDYVGFEMRGGVILLERAGDHVGEMMCGGRIFVRGEAGDYLGQEMAGGGIVAEGCGDYAFRKMRAGWGVVLADAGKFLGIGNCGGRIAVRGGCGKRAGWLMRGGSLRVRGDAGEYLGLLMSGGEIRVSGRAGMRAGWRMKGGTILAKAFGPEAAPDVMGLE
;
A
#
# COMPACT_ATOMS: atom_id res chain seq x y z
N MET A 1 66.59 1.64 8.47
CA MET A 1 66.03 1.56 7.10
C MET A 1 66.12 0.12 6.65
N LYS A 2 65.08 -0.68 6.41
CA LYS A 2 63.65 -0.50 6.10
C LYS A 2 62.88 -1.45 7.06
N GLY A 3 61.85 -1.09 7.80
CA GLY A 3 60.82 -0.10 7.53
C GLY A 3 59.62 -0.78 6.88
N PHE A 4 58.52 -0.84 7.62
CA PHE A 4 57.17 -0.63 7.10
C PHE A 4 56.66 -1.62 6.04
N MET A 5 56.21 -2.82 6.43
CA MET A 5 55.05 -3.41 5.72
C MET A 5 54.31 -4.59 6.36
N ASP A 6 54.70 -5.11 7.53
CA ASP A 6 54.01 -6.31 8.08
C ASP A 6 53.29 -6.08 9.42
N GLU A 7 53.02 -4.82 9.78
CA GLU A 7 52.13 -4.44 10.89
C GLU A 7 50.65 -4.26 10.48
N ALA A 8 50.30 -4.49 9.20
CA ALA A 8 48.97 -4.18 8.67
C ALA A 8 47.90 -5.28 8.90
N TYR A 9 48.26 -6.47 9.40
CA TYR A 9 47.32 -7.60 9.57
C TYR A 9 47.15 -8.07 11.01
N ARG A 10 47.14 -7.14 11.98
CA ARG A 10 46.79 -7.43 13.38
C ARG A 10 45.49 -6.74 13.80
N GLY A 11 44.40 -7.01 13.08
CA GLY A 11 43.05 -6.53 13.40
C GLY A 11 42.19 -7.63 14.00
N LYS A 12 42.22 -7.78 15.34
CA LYS A 12 41.23 -8.58 16.08
C LYS A 12 39.82 -8.08 15.73
N ALA A 13 38.94 -9.00 15.32
CA ALA A 13 37.51 -8.77 15.24
C ALA A 13 36.97 -8.39 16.63
N ARG A 14 36.93 -7.08 16.91
CA ARG A 14 36.13 -6.50 17.99
C ARG A 14 34.69 -6.50 17.48
N SER A 15 33.83 -7.33 18.09
CA SER A 15 32.39 -7.10 18.00
C SER A 15 32.14 -5.66 18.45
N ARG A 16 31.64 -4.84 17.54
CA ARG A 16 31.31 -3.45 17.81
C ARG A 16 30.03 -3.48 18.62
N ARG A 17 30.15 -3.58 19.94
CA ARG A 17 29.06 -3.29 20.87
C ARG A 17 28.67 -1.84 20.58
N LEU A 18 27.49 -1.63 20.00
CA LEU A 18 26.93 -0.30 19.76
C LEU A 18 26.73 0.34 21.13
N GLU A 19 27.65 1.22 21.53
CA GLU A 19 27.42 2.15 22.64
C GLU A 19 26.43 3.19 22.12
N THR A 20 25.13 2.94 22.32
CA THR A 20 24.09 3.95 22.16
C THR A 20 24.40 5.07 23.16
N ARG A 21 24.81 6.24 22.66
CA ARG A 21 24.94 7.42 23.52
C ARG A 21 23.53 7.84 23.90
N ARG A 22 23.36 8.45 25.08
CA ARG A 22 22.06 8.95 25.56
C ARG A 22 21.41 9.95 24.58
N GLU A 23 22.21 10.56 23.71
CA GLU A 23 21.83 11.48 22.63
C GLU A 23 21.20 10.76 21.41
N ASP A 24 21.43 9.45 21.26
CA ASP A 24 20.94 8.65 20.12
C ASP A 24 19.55 8.05 20.38
N ILE A 25 19.02 8.15 21.60
CA ILE A 25 17.74 7.56 21.98
C ILE A 25 16.61 8.49 21.52
N VAL A 26 15.68 7.94 20.76
CA VAL A 26 14.42 8.58 20.37
C VAL A 26 13.38 8.37 21.47
N PHE A 27 12.91 9.46 22.08
CA PHE A 27 11.97 9.39 23.21
C PHE A 27 10.51 9.49 22.80
N GLY A 28 10.23 9.92 21.58
CA GLY A 28 8.86 10.14 21.09
C GLY A 28 8.82 10.40 19.59
N LEU A 29 7.61 10.46 19.05
CA LEU A 29 7.40 10.64 17.62
C LEU A 29 7.82 12.03 17.12
N GLU A 30 7.63 13.09 17.93
CA GLU A 30 8.10 14.44 17.58
C GLU A 30 9.62 14.50 17.50
N ASP A 31 10.32 13.91 18.50
CA ASP A 31 11.79 13.82 18.52
C ASP A 31 12.32 13.03 17.30
N LEU A 32 11.65 11.92 16.95
CA LEU A 32 11.96 11.21 15.71
C LEU A 32 11.78 12.11 14.48
N ALA A 33 10.65 12.80 14.39
CA ALA A 33 10.30 13.66 13.28
C ALA A 33 11.25 14.86 13.10
N ASP A 34 11.71 15.46 14.20
CA ASP A 34 12.69 16.54 14.16
C ASP A 34 14.05 16.06 13.61
N ARG A 35 14.41 14.80 13.86
CA ARG A 35 15.67 14.20 13.37
C ARG A 35 15.60 13.76 11.90
N VAL A 36 14.50 13.14 11.48
CA VAL A 36 14.35 12.61 10.11
C VAL A 36 13.73 13.62 9.13
N GLY A 37 13.15 14.71 9.64
CA GLY A 37 12.40 15.68 8.86
C GLY A 37 11.00 15.20 8.45
N LEU A 38 10.31 16.01 7.64
CA LEU A 38 8.88 15.80 7.31
C LEU A 38 8.63 14.77 6.20
N ARG A 39 9.63 14.45 5.38
CA ARG A 39 9.52 13.50 4.26
C ARG A 39 10.76 12.60 4.21
N PRO A 40 10.98 11.77 5.25
CA PRO A 40 12.16 10.94 5.31
C PRO A 40 12.08 9.76 4.35
N ALA A 41 13.23 9.22 3.97
CA ALA A 41 13.28 7.89 3.40
C ALA A 41 13.07 6.85 4.51
N ARG A 42 12.54 5.69 4.16
CA ARG A 42 12.33 4.57 5.10
C ARG A 42 13.57 4.26 5.95
N GLN A 43 14.73 4.20 5.29
CA GLN A 43 16.00 3.87 5.93
C GLN A 43 16.39 4.83 7.07
N ASP A 44 16.01 6.11 6.97
CA ASP A 44 16.35 7.11 7.97
C ASP A 44 15.50 6.91 9.24
N VAL A 45 14.23 6.54 9.06
CA VAL A 45 13.33 6.16 10.16
C VAL A 45 13.78 4.84 10.80
N GLU A 46 14.15 3.87 9.99
CA GLU A 46 14.59 2.55 10.46
C GLU A 46 15.90 2.62 11.26
N ALA A 47 16.85 3.47 10.85
CA ALA A 47 18.10 3.69 11.56
C ALA A 47 17.93 4.31 12.94
N LEU A 48 16.83 5.07 13.16
CA LEU A 48 16.53 5.74 14.43
C LEU A 48 15.40 5.07 15.23
N ALA A 49 14.79 4.01 14.68
CA ALA A 49 13.75 3.25 15.36
C ALA A 49 14.36 2.53 16.59
N PRO A 50 13.85 2.76 17.81
CA PRO A 50 14.40 2.13 19.02
C PRO A 50 14.44 0.60 18.94
N ASP A 51 15.55 0.01 19.40
CA ASP A 51 15.65 -1.45 19.61
C ASP A 51 14.97 -1.89 20.91
N ASP A 52 14.83 -0.99 21.88
CA ASP A 52 14.10 -1.26 23.12
C ASP A 52 12.60 -1.49 22.82
N PRO A 53 12.05 -2.68 23.14
CA PRO A 53 10.66 -3.00 22.81
C PRO A 53 9.64 -2.08 23.47
N SER A 54 9.93 -1.57 24.67
CA SER A 54 9.00 -0.72 25.43
C SER A 54 8.93 0.68 24.83
N LEU A 55 10.06 1.26 24.45
CA LEU A 55 10.12 2.55 23.75
C LEU A 55 9.48 2.44 22.37
N PHE A 56 9.80 1.39 21.62
CA PHE A 56 9.23 1.17 20.30
C PHE A 56 7.70 1.00 20.36
N ALA A 57 7.19 0.23 21.33
CA ALA A 57 5.75 0.08 21.55
C ALA A 57 5.05 1.42 21.85
N ARG A 58 5.70 2.33 22.59
CA ARG A 58 5.16 3.68 22.85
C ARG A 58 5.05 4.51 21.58
N LEU A 59 6.03 4.43 20.68
CA LEU A 59 5.96 5.11 19.38
C LEU A 59 4.80 4.57 18.54
N ILE A 60 4.61 3.25 18.50
CA ILE A 60 3.49 2.63 17.78
C ILE A 60 2.13 3.03 18.38
N ALA A 61 2.03 3.14 19.70
CA ALA A 61 0.81 3.58 20.38
C ALA A 61 0.51 5.09 20.23
N SER A 62 1.51 5.90 19.86
CA SER A 62 1.36 7.36 19.75
C SER A 62 0.44 7.78 18.61
N ASP A 63 -0.19 8.96 18.72
CA ASP A 63 -0.96 9.57 17.62
C ASP A 63 -0.09 10.49 16.77
N PRO A 64 0.14 10.19 15.49
CA PRO A 64 0.94 11.05 14.62
C PRO A 64 0.26 12.35 14.21
N GLY A 65 -1.06 12.44 14.38
CA GLY A 65 -1.87 13.44 13.67
C GLY A 65 -1.58 13.40 12.16
N ARG A 66 -1.86 14.52 11.47
CA ARG A 66 -1.60 14.62 10.03
C ARG A 66 -0.14 14.87 9.68
N LYS A 67 0.61 15.56 10.55
CA LYS A 67 1.98 16.00 10.27
C LYS A 67 2.97 14.83 10.19
N HIS A 68 2.78 13.80 11.02
CA HIS A 68 3.74 12.70 11.17
C HIS A 68 3.21 11.34 10.68
N GLY A 69 2.10 11.32 9.93
CA GLY A 69 1.45 10.09 9.49
C GLY A 69 2.38 9.15 8.73
N MET A 70 3.19 9.68 7.81
CA MET A 70 4.15 8.89 7.03
C MET A 70 5.25 8.26 7.88
N ILE A 71 5.79 9.00 8.85
CA ILE A 71 6.82 8.50 9.79
C ILE A 71 6.25 7.36 10.62
N TRP A 72 5.04 7.55 11.15
CA TRP A 72 4.34 6.50 11.88
C TRP A 72 4.01 5.30 10.98
N GLY A 73 3.70 5.54 9.70
CA GLY A 73 3.51 4.50 8.69
C GLY A 73 4.74 3.61 8.53
N TYR A 74 5.94 4.18 8.44
CA TYR A 74 7.19 3.40 8.43
C TYR A 74 7.38 2.60 9.72
N LEU A 75 7.15 3.22 10.88
CA LEU A 75 7.25 2.52 12.17
C LEU A 75 6.29 1.32 12.23
N SER A 76 5.06 1.47 11.72
CA SER A 76 4.08 0.38 11.66
C SER A 76 4.53 -0.80 10.79
N SER A 77 5.21 -0.51 9.66
CA SER A 77 5.82 -1.52 8.80
C SER A 77 6.95 -2.26 9.50
N ILE A 78 7.87 -1.52 10.13
CA ILE A 78 9.00 -2.08 10.90
C ILE A 78 8.47 -2.94 12.06
N ALA A 79 7.43 -2.48 12.75
CA ALA A 79 6.80 -3.23 13.82
C ALA A 79 6.24 -4.57 13.35
N ALA A 80 5.57 -4.58 12.20
CA ALA A 80 5.01 -5.78 11.63
C ALA A 80 6.09 -6.78 11.20
N GLU A 81 7.24 -6.31 10.71
CA GLU A 81 8.39 -7.14 10.33
C GLU A 81 9.12 -7.74 11.55
N ARG A 82 9.18 -6.99 12.66
CA ARG A 82 9.75 -7.45 13.94
C ARG A 82 8.82 -8.40 14.69
N SER A 83 7.54 -8.48 14.32
CA SER A 83 6.54 -9.26 15.05
C SER A 83 6.49 -10.71 14.56
N ALA A 84 6.57 -11.67 15.50
CA ALA A 84 6.36 -13.10 15.21
C ALA A 84 4.88 -13.45 14.99
N GLU A 85 3.97 -12.63 15.51
CA GLU A 85 2.52 -12.81 15.40
C GLU A 85 1.88 -11.67 14.58
N PRO A 86 0.66 -11.86 14.04
CA PRO A 86 -0.08 -10.78 13.41
C PRO A 86 -0.24 -9.55 14.33
N LEU A 87 0.29 -8.40 13.88
CA LEU A 87 0.33 -7.16 14.64
C LEU A 87 -1.01 -6.42 14.52
N ARG A 88 -1.70 -6.25 15.65
CA ARG A 88 -2.91 -5.42 15.74
C ARG A 88 -2.50 -3.96 15.92
N LEU A 89 -3.03 -3.07 15.08
CA LEU A 89 -2.71 -1.64 15.12
C LEU A 89 -3.98 -0.78 15.22
N PRO A 90 -3.89 0.44 15.77
CA PRO A 90 -5.00 1.39 15.75
C PRO A 90 -5.30 1.87 14.32
N CYS A 91 -6.54 2.32 14.11
CA CYS A 91 -6.96 2.95 12.86
C CYS A 91 -6.21 4.27 12.65
N ARG A 92 -5.35 4.31 11.63
CA ARG A 92 -4.52 5.47 11.27
C ARG A 92 -4.30 5.54 9.76
N ASP A 93 -3.87 6.71 9.31
CA ASP A 93 -3.38 6.89 7.95
C ASP A 93 -1.99 6.24 7.81
N TYR A 94 -1.61 5.89 6.58
CA TYR A 94 -0.30 5.36 6.21
C TYR A 94 0.12 4.04 6.91
N VAL A 95 -0.80 3.30 7.55
CA VAL A 95 -0.46 1.99 8.13
C VAL A 95 0.16 1.09 7.06
N GLY A 96 1.32 0.49 7.35
CA GLY A 96 2.02 -0.37 6.40
C GLY A 96 2.65 0.37 5.22
N PHE A 97 3.00 1.65 5.38
CA PHE A 97 3.72 2.42 4.37
C PHE A 97 5.04 1.73 3.97
N GLU A 98 5.22 1.47 2.67
CA GLU A 98 6.35 0.72 2.10
C GLU A 98 6.59 -0.69 2.68
N MET A 99 5.61 -1.31 3.35
CA MET A 99 5.78 -2.57 4.09
C MET A 99 6.48 -3.68 3.29
N ARG A 100 7.46 -4.37 3.91
CA ARG A 100 8.21 -5.50 3.32
C ARG A 100 8.40 -6.70 4.27
N GLY A 101 7.41 -7.04 5.11
CA GLY A 101 7.16 -8.46 5.45
C GLY A 101 6.73 -8.79 6.88
N GLY A 102 5.42 -8.88 7.10
CA GLY A 102 4.78 -9.28 8.35
C GLY A 102 3.27 -9.39 8.12
N VAL A 103 2.47 -9.40 9.18
CA VAL A 103 1.00 -9.35 9.08
C VAL A 103 0.47 -8.23 9.96
N ILE A 104 -0.35 -7.34 9.39
CA ILE A 104 -1.06 -6.27 10.11
C ILE A 104 -2.55 -6.56 10.12
N LEU A 105 -3.19 -6.40 11.28
CA LEU A 105 -4.62 -6.50 11.50
C LEU A 105 -5.19 -5.16 11.97
N LEU A 106 -6.24 -4.69 11.30
CA LEU A 106 -6.94 -3.44 11.59
C LEU A 106 -8.44 -3.70 11.72
N GLU A 107 -9.10 -3.11 12.73
CA GLU A 107 -10.57 -3.10 12.77
C GLU A 107 -11.15 -2.10 11.74
N ARG A 108 -10.48 -0.96 11.56
CA ARG A 108 -10.74 0.07 10.54
C ARG A 108 -9.42 0.69 10.09
N ALA A 109 -9.40 1.30 8.92
CA ALA A 109 -8.22 1.94 8.35
C ALA A 109 -8.50 3.40 7.94
N GLY A 110 -7.48 4.24 8.08
CA GLY A 110 -7.48 5.59 7.50
C GLY A 110 -7.07 5.57 6.03
N ASP A 111 -6.57 6.69 5.55
CA ASP A 111 -6.10 6.86 4.17
C ASP A 111 -4.70 6.27 3.99
N HIS A 112 -4.29 5.99 2.75
CA HIS A 112 -2.92 5.59 2.40
C HIS A 112 -2.42 4.27 3.03
N VAL A 113 -3.32 3.43 3.55
CA VAL A 113 -2.94 2.13 4.11
C VAL A 113 -2.33 1.24 3.04
N GLY A 114 -1.14 0.69 3.31
CA GLY A 114 -0.38 -0.13 2.36
C GLY A 114 0.16 0.65 1.16
N GLU A 115 0.24 1.98 1.24
CA GLU A 115 0.86 2.76 0.16
C GLU A 115 2.32 2.35 -0.04
N MET A 116 2.68 2.10 -1.30
CA MET A 116 3.98 1.61 -1.75
C MET A 116 4.41 0.29 -1.08
N MET A 117 3.49 -0.40 -0.38
CA MET A 117 3.77 -1.71 0.18
C MET A 117 4.18 -2.66 -0.91
N CYS A 118 5.03 -3.59 -0.54
CA CYS A 118 5.56 -4.48 -1.53
C CYS A 118 5.85 -5.90 -1.00
N GLY A 119 5.69 -6.14 0.30
CA GLY A 119 5.63 -7.46 0.91
C GLY A 119 4.69 -7.46 2.11
N GLY A 120 4.46 -8.64 2.72
CA GLY A 120 3.56 -8.78 3.87
C GLY A 120 2.08 -8.82 3.50
N ARG A 121 1.23 -8.79 4.54
CA ARG A 121 -0.23 -8.83 4.42
C ARG A 121 -0.90 -7.83 5.36
N ILE A 122 -1.90 -7.12 4.87
CA ILE A 122 -2.73 -6.21 5.66
C ILE A 122 -4.18 -6.69 5.59
N PHE A 123 -4.81 -6.87 6.74
CA PHE A 123 -6.23 -7.23 6.86
C PHE A 123 -6.96 -6.12 7.59
N VAL A 124 -7.91 -5.48 6.90
CA VAL A 124 -8.83 -4.48 7.45
C VAL A 124 -10.19 -5.13 7.58
N ARG A 125 -10.66 -5.32 8.81
CA ARG A 125 -11.97 -5.93 9.07
C ARG A 125 -13.11 -5.04 8.59
N GLY A 126 -12.97 -3.73 8.73
CA GLY A 126 -13.93 -2.72 8.29
C GLY A 126 -13.50 -1.97 7.03
N GLU A 127 -14.06 -0.78 6.86
CA GLU A 127 -13.75 0.11 5.74
C GLU A 127 -12.36 0.75 5.88
N ALA A 128 -11.65 0.81 4.77
CA ALA A 128 -10.43 1.59 4.60
C ALA A 128 -10.73 2.93 3.90
N GLY A 129 -9.94 3.96 4.21
CA GLY A 129 -10.03 5.25 3.57
C GLY A 129 -9.58 5.27 2.11
N ASP A 130 -9.22 6.47 1.65
CA ASP A 130 -8.75 6.70 0.29
C ASP A 130 -7.33 6.14 0.09
N TYR A 131 -6.95 5.91 -1.16
CA TYR A 131 -5.58 5.49 -1.55
C TYR A 131 -5.09 4.16 -0.95
N LEU A 132 -6.00 3.28 -0.51
CA LEU A 132 -5.67 1.92 -0.06
C LEU A 132 -4.76 1.19 -1.07
N GLY A 133 -3.55 0.79 -0.70
CA GLY A 133 -2.64 0.06 -1.57
C GLY A 133 -2.13 0.86 -2.78
N GLN A 134 -2.17 2.20 -2.72
CA GLN A 134 -1.62 3.04 -3.77
C GLN A 134 -0.16 2.69 -4.06
N GLU A 135 0.20 2.61 -5.33
CA GLU A 135 1.56 2.40 -5.83
C GLU A 135 2.22 1.09 -5.34
N MET A 136 1.43 0.15 -4.80
CA MET A 136 1.92 -1.12 -4.28
C MET A 136 2.60 -1.96 -5.37
N ALA A 137 3.68 -2.64 -4.97
CA ALA A 137 4.53 -3.45 -5.84
C ALA A 137 4.67 -4.90 -5.37
N GLY A 138 3.78 -5.36 -4.50
CA GLY A 138 3.76 -6.72 -3.97
C GLY A 138 3.01 -6.82 -2.64
N GLY A 139 2.93 -8.04 -2.08
CA GLY A 139 2.13 -8.31 -0.88
C GLY A 139 0.62 -8.39 -1.16
N GLY A 140 -0.17 -8.43 -0.08
CA GLY A 140 -1.62 -8.66 -0.14
C GLY A 140 -2.41 -7.77 0.81
N ILE A 141 -3.52 -7.21 0.33
CA ILE A 141 -4.46 -6.43 1.15
C ILE A 141 -5.85 -7.05 1.06
N VAL A 142 -6.51 -7.24 2.21
CA VAL A 142 -7.95 -7.52 2.30
C VAL A 142 -8.62 -6.40 3.10
N ALA A 143 -9.70 -5.82 2.57
CA ALA A 143 -10.53 -4.85 3.28
C ALA A 143 -12.02 -5.17 3.09
N GLU A 144 -12.87 -4.78 4.03
CA GLU A 144 -14.32 -4.90 3.85
C GLU A 144 -14.78 -3.96 2.73
N GLY A 145 -14.58 -2.66 2.89
CA GLY A 145 -14.81 -1.63 1.87
C GLY A 145 -13.60 -0.73 1.71
N CYS A 146 -13.58 0.10 0.68
CA CYS A 146 -12.56 1.12 0.53
C CYS A 146 -13.06 2.41 -0.13
N GLY A 147 -12.41 3.52 0.20
CA GLY A 147 -12.64 4.83 -0.40
C GLY A 147 -12.18 4.97 -1.86
N ASP A 148 -11.99 6.21 -2.28
CA ASP A 148 -11.57 6.57 -3.63
C ASP A 148 -10.06 6.26 -3.84
N TYR A 149 -9.64 6.05 -5.09
CA TYR A 149 -8.24 5.80 -5.49
C TYR A 149 -7.58 4.53 -4.94
N ALA A 150 -8.35 3.58 -4.41
CA ALA A 150 -7.83 2.29 -4.01
C ALA A 150 -7.03 1.62 -5.15
N PHE A 151 -5.85 1.12 -4.81
CA PHE A 151 -4.87 0.47 -5.67
C PHE A 151 -4.40 1.30 -6.85
N ARG A 152 -4.46 2.63 -6.77
CA ARG A 152 -3.93 3.53 -7.80
C ARG A 152 -2.48 3.18 -8.15
N LYS A 153 -2.16 3.08 -9.45
CA LYS A 153 -0.82 2.81 -9.99
C LYS A 153 -0.17 1.54 -9.42
N MET A 154 -0.97 0.52 -9.13
CA MET A 154 -0.47 -0.79 -8.70
C MET A 154 0.43 -1.41 -9.77
N ARG A 155 1.57 -1.94 -9.32
CA ARG A 155 2.59 -2.61 -10.15
C ARG A 155 2.56 -4.13 -10.00
N ALA A 156 2.32 -4.64 -8.79
CA ALA A 156 2.24 -6.06 -8.49
C ALA A 156 1.55 -6.32 -7.13
N GLY A 157 1.36 -7.58 -6.76
CA GLY A 157 0.65 -8.01 -5.56
C GLY A 157 -0.83 -8.28 -5.81
N TRP A 158 -1.62 -8.35 -4.74
CA TRP A 158 -3.06 -8.57 -4.84
C TRP A 158 -3.87 -7.78 -3.80
N GLY A 159 -5.09 -7.40 -4.19
CA GLY A 159 -6.06 -6.70 -3.34
C GLY A 159 -7.43 -7.35 -3.42
N VAL A 160 -8.09 -7.54 -2.27
CA VAL A 160 -9.46 -8.04 -2.17
C VAL A 160 -10.32 -7.08 -1.35
N VAL A 161 -11.41 -6.58 -1.96
CA VAL A 161 -12.43 -5.77 -1.29
C VAL A 161 -13.71 -6.61 -1.19
N LEU A 162 -14.20 -6.85 0.03
CA LEU A 162 -15.28 -7.80 0.30
C LEU A 162 -16.69 -7.23 0.07
N ALA A 163 -16.82 -5.92 0.08
CA ALA A 163 -18.01 -5.14 -0.21
C ALA A 163 -17.70 -4.18 -1.38
N ASP A 164 -18.06 -2.91 -1.26
CA ASP A 164 -17.95 -1.91 -2.32
C ASP A 164 -16.61 -1.17 -2.30
N ALA A 165 -16.19 -0.71 -3.47
CA ALA A 165 -15.04 0.15 -3.66
C ALA A 165 -15.47 1.53 -4.20
N GLY A 166 -14.76 2.58 -3.78
CA GLY A 166 -14.97 3.94 -4.25
C GLY A 166 -14.61 4.16 -5.73
N LYS A 167 -14.51 5.44 -6.10
CA LYS A 167 -14.15 5.91 -7.44
C LYS A 167 -12.68 5.67 -7.71
N PHE A 168 -12.30 5.65 -9.00
CA PHE A 168 -10.90 5.59 -9.44
C PHE A 168 -10.15 4.32 -9.01
N LEU A 169 -10.87 3.25 -8.67
CA LEU A 169 -10.29 1.96 -8.33
C LEU A 169 -9.32 1.50 -9.42
N GLY A 170 -8.06 1.23 -9.05
CA GLY A 170 -7.03 0.72 -9.95
C GLY A 170 -6.63 1.67 -11.08
N ILE A 171 -6.79 2.99 -10.89
CA ILE A 171 -6.36 3.98 -11.88
C ILE A 171 -4.84 3.88 -12.14
N GLY A 172 -4.46 3.76 -13.41
CA GLY A 172 -3.04 3.75 -13.82
C GLY A 172 -2.31 2.44 -13.57
N ASN A 173 -3.03 1.36 -13.25
CA ASN A 173 -2.41 0.07 -12.95
C ASN A 173 -1.66 -0.50 -14.14
N CYS A 174 -0.47 -1.04 -13.88
CA CYS A 174 0.34 -1.74 -14.88
C CYS A 174 0.59 -3.22 -14.51
N GLY A 175 0.10 -3.68 -13.36
CA GLY A 175 0.15 -5.08 -12.95
C GLY A 175 -0.68 -5.34 -11.70
N GLY A 176 -0.50 -6.53 -11.12
CA GLY A 176 -1.24 -6.95 -9.93
C GLY A 176 -2.68 -7.43 -10.21
N ARG A 177 -3.36 -7.88 -9.15
CA ARG A 177 -4.70 -8.45 -9.21
C ARG A 177 -5.61 -7.82 -8.17
N ILE A 178 -6.70 -7.20 -8.61
CA ILE A 178 -7.72 -6.61 -7.73
C ILE A 178 -9.03 -7.37 -7.91
N ALA A 179 -9.66 -7.77 -6.81
CA ALA A 179 -10.97 -8.38 -6.79
C ALA A 179 -11.91 -7.63 -5.83
N VAL A 180 -13.08 -7.24 -6.32
CA VAL A 180 -14.14 -6.57 -5.56
C VAL A 180 -15.38 -7.43 -5.59
N ARG A 181 -15.90 -7.80 -4.42
CA ARG A 181 -17.11 -8.63 -4.29
C ARG A 181 -18.41 -7.84 -4.45
N GLY A 182 -18.40 -6.56 -4.07
CA GLY A 182 -19.49 -5.61 -4.34
C GLY A 182 -19.29 -4.90 -5.68
N GLY A 183 -19.81 -3.68 -5.77
CA GLY A 183 -19.64 -2.77 -6.90
C GLY A 183 -18.44 -1.84 -6.75
N CYS A 184 -18.19 -1.05 -7.80
CA CYS A 184 -17.19 0.01 -7.76
C CYS A 184 -17.71 1.32 -8.34
N GLY A 185 -17.14 2.43 -7.86
CA GLY A 185 -17.48 3.77 -8.30
C GLY A 185 -17.08 4.09 -9.74
N LYS A 186 -17.19 5.39 -10.09
CA LYS A 186 -16.84 5.89 -11.43
C LYS A 186 -15.34 5.74 -11.71
N ARG A 187 -15.00 5.56 -13.00
CA ARG A 187 -13.61 5.56 -13.52
C ARG A 187 -12.71 4.47 -12.93
N ALA A 188 -13.28 3.33 -12.54
CA ALA A 188 -12.47 2.15 -12.24
C ALA A 188 -11.65 1.75 -13.49
N GLY A 189 -10.37 1.42 -13.31
CA GLY A 189 -9.46 1.05 -14.39
C GLY A 189 -9.06 2.20 -15.34
N TRP A 190 -9.29 3.46 -14.97
CA TRP A 190 -8.84 4.60 -15.80
C TRP A 190 -7.32 4.56 -16.01
N LEU A 191 -6.83 4.71 -17.25
CA LEU A 191 -5.40 4.62 -17.60
C LEU A 191 -4.73 3.27 -17.26
N MET A 192 -5.50 2.19 -17.08
CA MET A 192 -4.95 0.87 -16.87
C MET A 192 -4.13 0.42 -18.10
N ARG A 193 -2.94 -0.11 -17.86
CA ARG A 193 -1.96 -0.59 -18.85
C ARG A 193 -1.65 -2.07 -18.71
N GLY A 194 -2.02 -2.68 -17.58
CA GLY A 194 -1.77 -4.08 -17.26
C GLY A 194 -2.41 -4.50 -15.94
N GLY A 195 -2.34 -5.79 -15.62
CA GLY A 195 -2.97 -6.39 -14.44
C GLY A 195 -4.41 -6.86 -14.70
N SER A 196 -5.08 -7.30 -13.63
CA SER A 196 -6.48 -7.76 -13.69
C SER A 196 -7.34 -7.07 -12.64
N LEU A 197 -8.50 -6.54 -13.04
CA LEU A 197 -9.53 -6.01 -12.16
C LEU A 197 -10.81 -6.82 -12.32
N ARG A 198 -11.28 -7.46 -11.24
CA ARG A 198 -12.54 -8.20 -11.21
C ARG A 198 -13.52 -7.55 -10.25
N VAL A 199 -14.71 -7.24 -10.73
CA VAL A 199 -15.81 -6.65 -9.94
C VAL A 199 -17.01 -7.58 -10.06
N ARG A 200 -17.56 -8.05 -8.95
CA ARG A 200 -18.72 -8.96 -8.97
C ARG A 200 -20.04 -8.20 -9.06
N GLY A 201 -20.13 -7.00 -8.47
CA GLY A 201 -21.28 -6.11 -8.59
C GLY A 201 -21.24 -5.26 -9.85
N ASP A 202 -21.87 -4.09 -9.76
CA ASP A 202 -21.91 -3.10 -10.83
C ASP A 202 -20.69 -2.18 -10.81
N ALA A 203 -20.31 -1.67 -11.97
CA ALA A 203 -19.28 -0.66 -12.12
C ALA A 203 -19.87 0.67 -12.59
N GLY A 204 -19.37 1.76 -12.03
CA GLY A 204 -19.78 3.11 -12.40
C GLY A 204 -19.42 3.53 -13.83
N GLU A 205 -19.73 4.77 -14.15
CA GLU A 205 -19.44 5.39 -15.45
C GLU A 205 -17.93 5.43 -15.75
N TYR A 206 -17.57 5.43 -17.03
CA TYR A 206 -16.18 5.55 -17.51
C TYR A 206 -15.25 4.43 -17.04
N LEU A 207 -15.79 3.23 -16.82
CA LEU A 207 -14.99 2.02 -16.60
C LEU A 207 -13.94 1.88 -17.72
N GLY A 208 -12.66 1.71 -17.38
CA GLY A 208 -11.59 1.52 -18.37
C GLY A 208 -11.35 2.71 -19.30
N LEU A 209 -11.69 3.93 -18.90
CA LEU A 209 -11.37 5.16 -19.65
C LEU A 209 -9.88 5.17 -20.03
N LEU A 210 -9.55 5.43 -21.30
CA LEU A 210 -8.16 5.52 -21.78
C LEU A 210 -7.29 4.28 -21.43
N MET A 211 -7.90 3.12 -21.21
CA MET A 211 -7.19 1.86 -20.96
C MET A 211 -6.34 1.49 -22.19
N SER A 212 -5.11 1.01 -21.96
CA SER A 212 -4.17 0.61 -23.01
C SER A 212 -3.71 -0.85 -22.88
N GLY A 213 -4.07 -1.53 -21.79
CA GLY A 213 -3.76 -2.93 -21.55
C GLY A 213 -4.35 -3.43 -20.23
N GLY A 214 -4.28 -4.74 -20.01
CA GLY A 214 -4.86 -5.43 -18.85
C GLY A 214 -6.25 -6.01 -19.11
N GLU A 215 -6.86 -6.55 -18.07
CA GLU A 215 -8.20 -7.18 -18.12
C GLU A 215 -9.11 -6.58 -17.03
N ILE A 216 -10.31 -6.15 -17.42
CA ILE A 216 -11.38 -5.75 -16.50
C ILE A 216 -12.58 -6.67 -16.74
N ARG A 217 -13.06 -7.33 -15.68
CA ARG A 217 -14.27 -8.18 -15.71
C ARG A 217 -15.28 -7.72 -14.67
N VAL A 218 -16.49 -7.36 -15.11
CA VAL A 218 -17.59 -6.89 -14.27
C VAL A 218 -18.77 -7.85 -14.38
N SER A 219 -19.15 -8.55 -13.31
CA SER A 219 -20.25 -9.53 -13.39
C SER A 219 -21.64 -8.88 -13.39
N GLY A 220 -21.72 -7.60 -12.99
CA GLY A 220 -22.91 -6.76 -13.12
C GLY A 220 -22.89 -5.85 -14.36
N ARG A 221 -23.57 -4.71 -14.26
CA ARG A 221 -23.62 -3.66 -15.28
C ARG A 221 -22.42 -2.73 -15.18
N ALA A 222 -21.81 -2.41 -16.32
CA ALA A 222 -20.91 -1.26 -16.44
C ALA A 222 -21.69 -0.01 -16.87
N GLY A 223 -21.42 1.13 -16.23
CA GLY A 223 -22.11 2.40 -16.49
C GLY A 223 -21.87 2.99 -17.89
N MET A 224 -22.31 4.24 -18.09
CA MET A 224 -22.12 4.93 -19.38
C MET A 224 -20.63 5.01 -19.75
N ARG A 225 -20.32 5.01 -21.04
CA ARG A 225 -18.96 5.24 -21.55
C ARG A 225 -17.91 4.26 -21.02
N ALA A 226 -18.31 3.01 -20.80
CA ALA A 226 -17.37 1.92 -20.56
C ALA A 226 -16.40 1.77 -21.76
N GLY A 227 -15.11 1.61 -21.50
CA GLY A 227 -14.06 1.54 -22.51
C GLY A 227 -13.81 2.83 -23.28
N TRP A 228 -14.35 3.98 -22.85
CA TRP A 228 -14.24 5.21 -23.64
C TRP A 228 -12.78 5.57 -23.93
N ARG A 229 -12.45 5.75 -25.22
CA ARG A 229 -11.09 5.99 -25.72
C ARG A 229 -10.05 4.93 -25.29
N MET A 230 -10.47 3.69 -25.04
CA MET A 230 -9.52 2.59 -24.85
C MET A 230 -8.70 2.37 -26.13
N LYS A 231 -7.42 2.03 -25.95
CA LYS A 231 -6.43 1.74 -27.00
C LYS A 231 -5.97 0.28 -26.98
N GLY A 232 -6.34 -0.48 -25.96
CA GLY A 232 -5.96 -1.88 -25.77
C GLY A 232 -6.45 -2.44 -24.43
N GLY A 233 -6.26 -3.75 -24.25
CA GLY A 233 -6.81 -4.51 -23.12
C GLY A 233 -8.21 -5.07 -23.38
N THR A 234 -8.78 -5.71 -22.36
CA THR A 234 -10.10 -6.36 -22.48
C THR A 234 -11.02 -5.89 -21.36
N ILE A 235 -12.26 -5.52 -21.73
CA ILE A 235 -13.33 -5.19 -20.78
C ILE A 235 -14.51 -6.12 -21.05
N LEU A 236 -14.87 -6.93 -20.05
CA LEU A 236 -16.06 -7.78 -20.10
C LEU A 236 -17.09 -7.33 -19.05
N ALA A 237 -18.36 -7.18 -19.44
CA ALA A 237 -19.44 -6.93 -18.49
C ALA A 237 -20.75 -7.64 -18.88
N LYS A 238 -21.65 -7.88 -17.93
CA LYS A 238 -22.98 -8.46 -18.21
C LYS A 238 -23.86 -7.54 -19.05
N ALA A 239 -23.76 -6.23 -18.79
CA ALA A 239 -24.46 -5.21 -19.56
C ALA A 239 -23.66 -3.92 -19.56
N PHE A 240 -23.88 -3.07 -20.56
CA PHE A 240 -23.22 -1.78 -20.71
C PHE A 240 -24.22 -0.64 -20.76
N GLY A 241 -23.84 0.51 -20.19
CA GLY A 241 -24.58 1.75 -20.33
C GLY A 241 -24.42 2.39 -21.72
N PRO A 242 -25.11 3.52 -21.98
CA PRO A 242 -25.00 4.26 -23.23
C PRO A 242 -23.55 4.64 -23.56
N GLU A 243 -23.26 4.78 -24.86
CA GLU A 243 -21.95 5.22 -25.38
C GLU A 243 -20.77 4.33 -24.95
N ALA A 244 -21.01 3.04 -24.67
CA ALA A 244 -19.92 2.08 -24.48
C ALA A 244 -19.07 1.97 -25.75
N ALA A 245 -17.76 1.76 -25.58
CA ALA A 245 -16.85 1.56 -26.70
C ALA A 245 -17.23 0.29 -27.47
N PRO A 246 -17.06 0.27 -28.81
CA PRO A 246 -17.47 -0.87 -29.64
C PRO A 246 -16.71 -2.16 -29.31
N ASP A 247 -15.51 -2.06 -28.74
CA ASP A 247 -14.62 -3.20 -28.49
C ASP A 247 -14.84 -3.88 -27.12
N VAL A 248 -15.82 -3.41 -26.33
CA VAL A 248 -16.16 -4.07 -25.06
C VAL A 248 -16.98 -5.34 -25.31
N MET A 249 -16.82 -6.34 -24.44
CA MET A 249 -17.38 -7.68 -24.65
C MET A 249 -18.45 -8.01 -23.62
N GLY A 250 -19.52 -8.67 -24.05
CA GLY A 250 -20.51 -9.24 -23.14
C GLY A 250 -19.93 -10.42 -22.35
N LEU A 251 -20.33 -10.56 -21.09
CA LEU A 251 -20.19 -11.83 -20.38
C LEU A 251 -21.37 -12.73 -20.75
N GLU A 252 -21.06 -13.92 -21.29
CA GLU A 252 -22.02 -15.02 -21.40
C GLU A 252 -22.63 -15.41 -20.05
#